data_AF-M3XJ61-F1
#
_entry.id   AF-M3XJ61-F1
#
_cell.length_a   1.000
_cell.length_b   1.000
_cell.length_c   1.000
_cell.angle_alpha   90.00
_cell.angle_beta   90.00
_cell.angle_gamma   90.00
#
_symmetry.space_group_name_H-M   'P 1'
#
loop_
_entity.id
_entity.type
_entity.pdbx_description
1 polymer ?
#
loop_
_entity_poly.entity_id
_entity_poly.type
_entity_poly.pdbx_seq_one_letter_code
_entity_poly.pdbx_strand_id
1 'polypeptide(L)' 'MNSKLINGVTEFLTTAAELKELKNFVKDTKGGVTTSFAQAVEIVEANVHWHSLYKDELFQWLRKSLNS' A
#
# COMPACT_ATOMS: atom_id res chain seq x y z
N MET A 1 13.84 -1.54 -14.02
CA MET A 1 13.03 -2.58 -13.33
C MET A 1 11.75 -2.82 -14.10
N ASN A 2 11.21 -4.04 -14.07
CA ASN A 2 9.96 -4.40 -14.76
C ASN A 2 8.75 -3.96 -13.92
N SER A 3 7.74 -3.33 -14.54
CA SER A 3 6.53 -2.84 -13.85
C SER A 3 5.72 -3.96 -13.17
N LYS A 4 5.70 -5.17 -13.75
CA LYS A 4 5.01 -6.32 -13.15
C LYS A 4 5.61 -6.73 -11.82
N LEU A 5 6.93 -6.65 -11.70
CA LEU A 5 7.63 -6.98 -10.45
C LEU A 5 7.34 -5.94 -9.37
N ILE A 6 7.38 -4.66 -9.74
CA ILE A 6 7.08 -3.57 -8.79
C ILE A 6 5.65 -3.73 -8.27
N ASN A 7 4.68 -3.83 -9.18
CA ASN A 7 3.28 -3.93 -8.80
C ASN A 7 3.00 -5.17 -7.95
N GLY A 8 3.48 -6.34 -8.36
CA GLY A 8 3.22 -7.59 -7.63
C GLY A 8 3.83 -7.64 -6.22
N VAL A 9 4.85 -6.83 -5.93
CA VAL A 9 5.46 -6.78 -4.58
C VAL A 9 4.83 -5.66 -3.73
N THR A 10 4.37 -4.57 -4.34
CA THR A 10 3.86 -3.40 -3.60
C THR A 10 2.35 -3.35 -3.44
N GLU A 11 1.56 -4.05 -4.25
CA GLU A 11 0.09 -3.91 -4.27
C GLU A 11 -0.61 -4.27 -2.96
N PHE A 12 0.03 -5.09 -2.12
CA PHE A 12 -0.52 -5.57 -0.84
C PHE A 12 -0.06 -4.78 0.38
N LEU A 13 0.84 -3.81 0.22
CA LEU A 13 1.36 -3.03 1.34
C LEU A 13 0.27 -2.08 1.85
N THR A 14 0.09 -2.03 3.17
CA THR A 14 -1.06 -1.36 3.82
C THR A 14 -0.67 -0.55 5.05
N THR A 15 0.60 -0.56 5.46
CA THR A 15 1.08 0.13 6.66
C THR A 15 1.92 1.36 6.34
N ALA A 16 1.91 2.33 7.25
CA ALA A 16 2.74 3.53 7.11
C ALA A 16 4.25 3.23 7.12
N ALA A 17 4.67 2.14 7.79
CA ALA A 17 6.05 1.68 7.79
C ALA A 17 6.47 1.17 6.40
N GLU A 18 5.67 0.28 5.79
CA GLU A 18 5.90 -0.22 4.43
C GLU A 18 5.92 0.90 3.40
N LEU A 19 5.00 1.87 3.51
CA LEU A 19 4.98 3.05 2.64
C LEU A 19 6.27 3.87 2.76
N LYS A 20 6.76 4.06 3.98
CA LYS A 20 8.02 4.79 4.25
C LYS A 20 9.21 4.04 3.64
N GLU A 21 9.26 2.73 3.81
CA GLU A 21 10.31 1.89 3.21
C GLU A 21 10.29 1.95 1.68
N LEU A 22 9.10 1.87 1.06
CA LEU A 22 8.95 2.00 -0.39
C LEU A 22 9.44 3.37 -0.89
N LYS A 23 9.06 4.46 -0.22
CA LYS A 23 9.52 5.82 -0.58
C LYS A 23 11.04 5.97 -0.46
N ASN A 24 11.65 5.34 0.54
CA ASN A 24 13.11 5.36 0.70
C ASN A 24 13.80 4.53 -0.39
N PHE A 25 13.30 3.33 -0.67
CA PHE A 25 13.81 2.48 -1.73
C PHE A 25 13.79 3.18 -3.11
N VAL A 26 12.70 3.88 -3.43
CA VAL A 26 12.57 4.65 -4.67
C VAL A 26 13.61 5.78 -4.76
N LYS A 27 13.89 6.47 -3.65
CA LYS A 27 14.92 7.53 -3.59
C LYS A 27 16.33 6.98 -3.79
N ASP A 28 16.62 5.83 -3.20
CA ASP A 28 17.96 5.20 -3.26
C ASP A 28 18.22 4.49 -4.59
N THR A 29 17.18 4.30 -5.41
CA THR A 29 17.29 3.67 -6.72
C THR A 29 17.98 4.60 -7.71
N LYS A 30 19.23 4.27 -8.07
CA LYS A 30 20.08 5.01 -9.04
C LYS A 30 19.49 5.18 -10.44
N GLY A 31 18.40 4.49 -10.76
CA GLY A 31 17.68 4.55 -12.04
C GLY A 31 16.60 5.64 -12.13
N GLY A 32 16.37 6.41 -11.06
CA GLY A 32 15.33 7.44 -11.00
C GLY A 32 13.91 6.87 -10.80
N VAL A 33 12.96 7.76 -10.50
CA VAL A 33 11.55 7.41 -10.31
C VAL A 33 10.95 7.05 -11.68
N THR A 34 10.66 5.78 -11.90
CA THR A 34 9.86 5.34 -13.05
C THR A 34 8.38 5.56 -12.78
N THR A 35 7.57 5.64 -13.84
CA THR A 35 6.10 5.74 -13.72
C THR A 35 5.52 4.62 -12.86
N SER A 36 6.07 3.40 -12.95
CA SER A 36 5.65 2.27 -12.13
C SER A 36 5.95 2.46 -10.63
N PHE A 37 7.03 3.16 -10.27
CA PHE A 37 7.31 3.48 -8.87
C PHE A 37 6.38 4.56 -8.33
N ALA A 38 6.04 5.56 -9.14
CA ALA A 38 5.05 6.57 -8.75
C ALA A 38 3.69 5.91 -8.49
N GLN A 39 3.24 5.05 -9.41
CA GLN A 39 1.99 4.29 -9.25
C GLN A 39 2.01 3.38 -8.01
N ALA A 40 3.12 2.69 -7.75
CA ALA A 40 3.25 1.86 -6.57
C ALA A 40 3.13 2.68 -5.28
N VAL A 41 3.76 3.86 -5.21
CA VAL A 41 3.64 4.74 -4.04
C VAL A 41 2.20 5.23 -3.85
N GLU A 42 1.52 5.64 -4.93
CA GLU A 42 0.13 6.08 -4.88
C GLU A 42 -0.83 4.98 -4.39
N ILE A 43 -0.66 3.74 -4.89
CA ILE A 43 -1.47 2.59 -4.45
C ILE A 43 -1.26 2.32 -2.96
N VAL A 44 -0.01 2.32 -2.49
CA VAL A 44 0.29 2.05 -1.08
C VAL A 44 -0.21 3.19 -0.19
N GLU A 45 -0.15 4.45 -0.65
CA GLU A 45 -0.78 5.59 0.05
C GLU A 45 -2.29 5.40 0.20
N ALA A 46 -2.97 5.01 -0.88
CA ALA A 46 -4.40 4.73 -0.86
C ALA A 46 -4.74 3.58 0.10
N ASN A 47 -3.96 2.50 0.07
CA ASN A 47 -4.13 1.35 0.96
C ASN A 47 -3.98 1.74 2.44
N VAL A 48 -2.93 2.50 2.77
CA VAL A 48 -2.68 2.99 4.14
C VAL A 48 -3.82 3.88 4.61
N HIS A 49 -4.28 4.78 3.76
CA HIS A 49 -5.39 5.68 4.10
C HIS A 49 -6.70 4.92 4.32
N TRP A 50 -7.03 4.01 3.40
CA TRP A 50 -8.23 3.18 3.52
C TRP A 50 -8.19 2.32 4.78
N HIS A 51 -7.06 1.68 5.07
CA HIS A 51 -6.89 0.85 6.26
C HIS A 51 -6.99 1.68 7.55
N SER A 52 -6.48 2.92 7.57
CA SER A 52 -6.62 3.81 8.72
C SER A 52 -8.06 4.28 8.96
N LEU A 53 -8.87 4.43 7.91
CA LEU A 53 -10.23 4.94 8.03
C LEU A 53 -11.26 3.84 8.29
N TYR A 54 -11.12 2.70 7.62
CA TYR A 54 -12.22 1.73 7.50
C TYR A 54 -11.95 0.39 8.18
N LYS A 55 -10.73 0.14 8.66
CA LYS A 55 -10.41 -1.14 9.32
C LYS A 55 -11.37 -1.43 10.47
N ASP A 56 -11.46 -0.52 11.44
CA ASP A 56 -12.25 -0.76 12.64
C ASP A 56 -13.75 -0.90 12.33
N GLU A 57 -14.25 -0.10 11.39
CA GLU A 57 -15.62 -0.20 10.89
C GLU A 57 -15.89 -1.57 10.24
N LEU A 58 -14.98 -2.05 9.39
CA LEU A 58 -15.07 -3.36 8.76
C LEU A 58 -15.08 -4.48 9.81
N PHE A 59 -14.18 -4.44 10.80
CA PHE A 59 -14.13 -5.44 11.87
C PHE A 59 -15.40 -5.42 12.73
N GLN A 60 -15.95 -4.24 13.02
CA GLN A 60 -17.21 -4.11 13.74
C GLN A 60 -18.39 -4.67 12.93
N TRP A 61 -18.45 -4.37 11.64
CA TRP A 61 -19.47 -4.90 10.74
C TRP A 61 -19.41 -6.43 10.68
N LEU A 62 -18.22 -7.01 10.46
CA LEU A 62 -18.02 -8.46 10.45
C LEU A 62 -18.46 -9.11 11.76
N ARG A 63 -18.08 -8.52 12.90
CA ARG A 63 -18.47 -9.02 14.22
C ARG A 63 -20.00 -9.00 14.41
N LYS A 64 -20.69 -7.97 13.94
CA LYS A 64 -22.16 -7.93 14.01
C LYS A 64 -22.78 -9.00 13.12
N SER A 65 -22.35 -9.11 11.88
CA SER A 65 -22.88 -10.07 10.90
C SER A 65 -22.67 -11.53 11.29
N LEU A 66 -21.59 -11.85 12.02
CA LEU A 66 -21.32 -13.21 12.50
C LEU A 66 -22.04 -13.58 13.80
N ASN A 67 -22.56 -12.58 14.53
CA ASN A 67 -23.31 -12.77 15.77
C ASN A 67 -24.83 -12.54 15.59
N SER A 68 -25.29 -12.27 14.37
CA SER A 68 -26.70 -12.19 13.99
C SER A 68 -27.20 -13.51 13.41
#